data_AF-A0A4Q5ZWK3-F1
#
_entry.id   AF-A0A4Q5ZWK3-F1
#
_cell.length_a   1.000
_cell.length_b   1.000
_cell.length_c   1.000
_cell.angle_alpha   90.00
_cell.angle_beta   90.00
_cell.angle_gamma   90.00
#
_symmetry.space_group_name_H-M   'P 1'
#
loop_
_entity.id
_entity.type
_entity.pdbx_description
1 polymer ?
#
loop_
_entity_poly.entity_id
_entity_poly.type
_entity_poly.pdbx_seq_one_letter_code
_entity_poly.pdbx_strand_id
1 'polypeptide(L)'
;MKAIISTGQGRLHLIYSAIALKQSGTSVKVITGWIPSRLISDKVINFLGKFVGRKNNLAAGLRKRTPTELTREELAACTFSEFYAQFLYKVASYKFLTRAAAEVSGWNMYGVQSRSYIKDAGVFHVRSGAGCGGAIEYARKRGMPVVVDHSIAHPKEMERQLQKAATRDGAVNDPYRLTHPADKFWEVVLKDCMKADILLVNSDYVKQSFVGEGY
;
A
#
# COMPACT_ATOMS: atom_id res chain seq x y z
N MET A 1 21.94 -12.06 -0.92
CA MET A 1 21.08 -11.15 -1.71
C MET A 1 20.37 -10.18 -0.76
N LYS A 2 20.08 -8.95 -1.20
CA LYS A 2 19.28 -7.98 -0.42
C LYS A 2 17.99 -7.62 -1.15
N ALA A 3 16.87 -7.64 -0.45
CA ALA A 3 15.55 -7.29 -0.98
C ALA A 3 15.00 -6.05 -0.27
N ILE A 4 14.45 -5.10 -1.03
CA ILE A 4 13.69 -3.97 -0.48
C ILE A 4 12.22 -4.25 -0.66
N ILE A 5 11.44 -4.17 0.42
CA ILE A 5 10.03 -4.52 0.45
C ILE A 5 9.24 -3.27 0.83
N SER A 6 8.44 -2.71 -0.08
CA SER A 6 7.62 -1.53 0.17
C SER A 6 6.16 -1.91 0.37
N THR A 7 5.65 -1.73 1.59
CA THR A 7 4.30 -2.15 1.98
C THR A 7 3.22 -1.10 1.70
N GLY A 8 3.62 0.13 1.36
CA GLY A 8 2.70 1.26 1.23
C GLY A 8 2.29 1.87 2.58
N GLN A 9 1.32 2.78 2.50
CA GLN A 9 0.65 3.37 3.66
C GLN A 9 -0.42 2.41 4.19
N GLY A 10 -0.02 1.39 4.96
CA GLY A 10 -0.97 0.46 5.59
C GLY A 10 -0.61 -1.02 5.46
N ARG A 11 -1.66 -1.87 5.46
CA ARG A 11 -1.70 -3.35 5.58
C ARG A 11 -0.36 -4.11 5.59
N LEU A 12 -0.25 -5.02 6.57
CA LEU A 12 1.00 -5.59 7.08
C LEU A 12 1.44 -6.90 6.41
N HIS A 13 0.72 -7.41 5.39
CA HIS A 13 1.00 -8.75 4.86
C HIS A 13 2.44 -8.88 4.33
N LEU A 14 2.94 -7.86 3.63
CA LEU A 14 4.31 -7.84 3.12
C LEU A 14 5.38 -7.79 4.22
N ILE A 15 5.03 -7.41 5.46
CA ILE A 15 5.96 -7.53 6.59
C ILE A 15 6.22 -9.00 6.89
N TYR A 16 5.21 -9.87 6.81
CA TYR A 16 5.41 -11.31 6.98
C TYR A 16 6.24 -11.91 5.85
N SER A 17 6.06 -11.44 4.61
CA SER A 17 6.94 -11.81 3.49
C SER A 17 8.38 -11.39 3.75
N ALA A 18 8.61 -10.21 4.35
CA ALA A 18 9.95 -9.77 4.75
C ALA A 18 10.57 -10.65 5.83
N ILE A 19 9.78 -11.05 6.84
CA ILE A 19 10.23 -11.96 7.89
C ILE A 19 10.62 -13.31 7.30
N ALA A 20 9.79 -13.89 6.43
CA ALA A 20 10.07 -15.17 5.79
C ALA A 20 11.35 -15.11 4.92
N LEU A 21 11.52 -14.03 4.15
CA LEU A 21 12.74 -13.81 3.36
C LEU A 21 13.98 -13.69 4.26
N LYS A 22 13.87 -12.96 5.37
CA LYS A 22 14.96 -12.88 6.35
C LYS A 22 15.32 -14.24 6.94
N GLN A 23 14.33 -15.03 7.32
CA GLN A 23 14.53 -16.39 7.85
C GLN A 23 15.19 -17.32 6.83
N SER A 24 14.99 -17.09 5.52
CA SER A 24 15.67 -17.81 4.45
C SER A 24 17.12 -17.34 4.18
N GLY A 25 17.65 -16.39 4.95
CA GLY A 25 19.02 -15.86 4.79
C GLY A 25 19.13 -14.65 3.83
N THR A 26 18.00 -14.07 3.41
CA THR A 26 18.00 -12.85 2.59
C THR A 26 18.04 -11.60 3.46
N SER A 27 18.94 -10.66 3.18
CA SER A 27 18.92 -9.35 3.86
C SER A 27 17.70 -8.56 3.40
N VAL A 28 16.93 -7.98 4.32
CA VAL A 28 15.70 -7.24 3.97
C VAL A 28 15.73 -5.81 4.48
N LYS A 29 15.11 -4.92 3.70
CA LYS A 29 14.76 -3.56 4.13
C LYS A 29 13.28 -3.34 3.85
N VAL A 30 12.49 -3.11 4.87
CA VAL A 30 11.05 -2.86 4.74
C VAL A 30 10.80 -1.36 4.77
N ILE A 31 10.10 -0.85 3.75
CA ILE A 31 9.62 0.52 3.70
C ILE A 31 8.12 0.47 3.99
N THR A 32 7.70 1.17 5.03
CA THR A 32 6.29 1.20 5.46
C THR A 32 5.89 2.63 5.83
N GLY A 33 4.67 2.84 6.29
CA GLY A 33 4.22 4.13 6.78
C GLY A 33 4.90 4.54 8.10
N TRP A 34 4.27 5.44 8.84
CA TRP A 34 4.74 5.88 10.15
C TRP A 34 4.99 4.69 11.09
N ILE A 35 6.18 4.68 11.69
CA ILE A 35 6.54 3.80 12.80
C ILE A 35 6.68 4.69 14.04
N PRO A 36 5.74 4.62 15.01
CA PRO A 36 5.85 5.37 16.25
C PRO A 36 7.11 4.95 17.01
N SER A 37 7.80 5.94 17.58
CA SER A 37 8.90 5.66 18.52
C SER A 37 8.40 4.80 19.68
N ARG A 38 9.28 3.97 20.24
CA ARG A 38 8.99 3.21 21.47
C ARG A 38 8.77 4.13 22.68
N LEU A 39 9.28 5.37 22.61
CA LEU A 39 9.10 6.39 23.64
C LEU A 39 7.68 7.00 23.66
N ILE A 40 6.95 6.93 22.55
CA ILE A 40 5.59 7.46 22.48
C ILE A 40 4.65 6.40 23.05
N SER A 41 3.94 6.72 24.13
CA SER A 41 3.01 5.80 24.77
C SER A 41 1.80 5.49 23.89
N ASP A 42 1.25 4.29 24.06
CA ASP A 42 0.07 3.85 23.31
C ASP A 42 -1.16 4.72 23.60
N LYS A 43 -1.24 5.33 24.80
CA LYS A 43 -2.29 6.31 25.15
C LYS A 43 -2.25 7.54 24.24
N VAL A 44 -1.05 8.08 23.99
CA VAL A 44 -0.85 9.24 23.11
C VAL A 44 -1.20 8.87 21.67
N ILE A 45 -0.74 7.71 21.19
CA ILE A 45 -1.05 7.24 19.83
C ILE A 45 -2.57 7.03 19.66
N ASN A 46 -3.24 6.43 20.63
CA ASN A 46 -4.68 6.22 20.60
C ASN A 46 -5.47 7.54 20.69
N PHE A 47 -4.96 8.53 21.42
CA PHE A 47 -5.52 9.88 21.42
C PHE A 47 -5.44 10.51 20.02
N LEU A 48 -4.28 10.43 19.35
CA LEU A 48 -4.14 10.87 17.95
C LEU A 48 -5.08 10.10 17.00
N GLY A 49 -5.33 8.82 17.29
CA GLY A 49 -6.29 7.98 16.57
C GLY A 49 -7.68 8.60 16.42
N LYS A 50 -8.14 9.37 17.42
CA LYS A 50 -9.46 10.03 17.40
C LYS A 50 -9.58 11.03 16.24
N PHE A 51 -8.49 11.72 15.89
CA PHE A 51 -8.48 12.72 14.81
C PHE A 51 -8.52 12.10 13.41
N VAL A 52 -8.10 10.84 13.28
CA VAL A 52 -8.08 10.07 12.02
C VAL A 52 -9.21 9.03 11.96
N GLY A 53 -10.24 9.17 12.80
CA GLY A 53 -11.42 8.31 12.79
C GLY A 53 -11.21 6.91 13.36
N ARG A 54 -10.11 6.65 14.09
CA ARG A 54 -9.84 5.38 14.76
C ARG A 54 -10.00 5.49 16.26
N LYS A 55 -11.05 4.86 16.80
CA LYS A 55 -11.32 4.86 18.25
C LYS A 55 -10.43 3.82 18.94
N ASN A 56 -9.43 4.30 19.69
CA ASN A 56 -8.63 3.55 20.68
C ASN A 56 -7.86 2.30 20.21
N ASN A 57 -7.70 2.07 18.90
CA ASN A 57 -6.99 0.91 18.35
C ASN A 57 -5.85 1.26 17.39
N LEU A 58 -5.50 2.55 17.25
CA LEU A 58 -4.45 2.98 16.34
C LEU A 58 -3.08 2.41 16.77
N ALA A 59 -2.77 2.46 18.08
CA ALA A 59 -1.51 1.96 18.61
C ALA A 59 -1.29 0.48 18.25
N ALA A 60 -2.28 -0.37 18.53
CA ALA A 60 -2.22 -1.79 18.22
C ALA A 60 -1.94 -2.06 16.72
N GLY A 61 -2.55 -1.29 15.83
CA GLY A 61 -2.30 -1.41 14.39
C GLY A 61 -0.89 -0.97 13.97
N LEU A 62 -0.38 0.12 14.56
CA LEU A 62 0.95 0.65 14.25
C LEU A 62 2.08 -0.20 14.83
N ARG A 63 1.89 -0.81 16.02
CA ARG A 63 2.90 -1.68 16.64
C ARG A 63 3.17 -2.94 15.84
N LYS A 64 2.21 -3.41 15.05
CA LYS A 64 2.44 -4.53 14.11
C LYS A 64 3.44 -4.20 12.99
N ARG A 65 3.78 -2.91 12.78
CA ARG A 65 4.82 -2.49 11.83
C ARG A 65 6.24 -2.67 12.37
N THR A 66 6.38 -3.03 13.64
CA THR A 66 7.65 -3.31 14.30
C THR A 66 7.63 -4.72 14.90
N PRO A 67 7.60 -5.78 14.07
CA PRO A 67 7.72 -7.14 14.56
C PRO A 67 9.09 -7.34 15.24
N THR A 68 9.17 -8.28 16.18
CA THR A 68 10.40 -8.59 16.92
C THR A 68 11.51 -9.17 16.04
N GLU A 69 11.13 -9.77 14.91
CA GLU A 69 11.97 -10.45 13.95
C GLU A 69 12.73 -9.48 13.05
N LEU A 70 12.32 -8.20 12.99
CA LEU A 70 12.97 -7.15 12.21
C LEU A 70 13.59 -6.08 13.13
N THR A 71 14.83 -5.71 12.85
CA THR A 71 15.53 -4.66 13.59
C THR A 71 15.05 -3.27 13.15
N ARG A 72 15.38 -2.23 13.93
CA ARG A 72 14.98 -0.86 13.58
C ARG A 72 15.62 -0.40 12.27
N GLU A 73 16.85 -0.83 12.01
CA GLU A 73 17.65 -0.51 10.82
C GLU A 73 17.05 -1.15 9.57
N GLU A 74 16.39 -2.31 9.70
CA GLU A 74 15.68 -2.97 8.62
C GLU A 74 14.34 -2.29 8.29
N LEU A 75 13.85 -1.38 9.15
CA LEU A 75 12.55 -0.72 9.02
C LEU A 75 12.68 0.77 8.67
N ALA A 76 12.34 1.14 7.42
CA ALA A 76 12.20 2.52 6.98
C ALA A 76 10.74 3.01 7.11
N ALA A 77 10.57 4.21 7.64
CA ALA A 77 9.26 4.81 7.87
C ALA A 77 9.05 6.04 6.98
N CYS A 78 8.06 5.97 6.10
CA CYS A 78 7.57 7.11 5.31
C CYS A 78 6.57 7.95 6.12
N THR A 79 7.02 8.44 7.28
CA THR A 79 6.19 9.14 8.27
C THR A 79 5.49 10.36 7.68
N PHE A 80 6.24 11.24 7.01
CA PHE A 80 5.69 12.46 6.41
C PHE A 80 4.56 12.15 5.44
N SER A 81 4.73 11.17 4.54
CA SER A 81 3.70 10.83 3.55
C SER A 81 2.40 10.32 4.15
N GLU A 82 2.46 9.58 5.27
CA GLU A 82 1.25 9.11 5.95
C GLU A 82 0.54 10.27 6.65
N PHE A 83 1.27 11.15 7.35
CA PHE A 83 0.67 12.34 7.93
C PHE A 83 0.08 13.27 6.88
N TYR A 84 0.76 13.44 5.74
CA TYR A 84 0.26 14.18 4.59
C TYR A 84 -1.04 13.57 4.05
N ALA A 85 -1.09 12.25 3.87
CA ALA A 85 -2.32 11.59 3.42
C ALA A 85 -3.46 11.75 4.43
N GLN A 86 -3.21 11.59 5.74
CA GLN A 86 -4.23 11.80 6.77
C GLN A 86 -4.72 13.26 6.81
N PHE A 87 -3.82 14.22 6.61
CA PHE A 87 -4.19 15.63 6.47
C PHE A 87 -5.10 15.85 5.26
N LEU A 88 -4.73 15.33 4.08
CA LEU A 88 -5.56 15.44 2.88
C LEU A 88 -6.92 14.77 3.05
N TYR A 89 -6.97 13.62 3.75
CA TYR A 89 -8.22 12.96 4.11
C TYR A 89 -9.12 13.82 4.99
N LYS A 90 -8.52 14.56 5.92
CA LYS A 90 -9.25 15.52 6.75
C LYS A 90 -9.75 16.71 5.93
N VAL A 91 -8.93 17.28 5.05
CA VAL A 91 -9.34 18.34 4.12
C VAL A 91 -10.46 17.86 3.19
N ALA A 92 -10.39 16.62 2.69
CA ALA A 92 -11.45 16.01 1.89
C ALA A 92 -12.79 15.93 2.61
N SER A 93 -12.77 15.71 3.94
CA SER A 93 -14.00 15.67 4.74
C SER A 93 -14.74 17.01 4.79
N TYR A 94 -14.04 18.12 4.50
CA TYR A 94 -14.62 19.45 4.35
C TYR A 94 -14.97 19.80 2.89
N LYS A 95 -14.94 18.82 1.98
CA LYS A 95 -15.30 18.96 0.54
C LYS A 95 -14.41 19.91 -0.29
N PHE A 96 -13.26 20.35 0.22
CA PHE A 96 -12.27 21.11 -0.57
C PHE A 96 -11.56 20.27 -1.63
N LEU A 97 -11.54 18.95 -1.47
CA LEU A 97 -10.96 18.01 -2.42
C LEU A 97 -11.70 16.66 -2.35
N THR A 98 -11.69 15.90 -3.44
CA THR A 98 -12.32 14.57 -3.46
C THR A 98 -11.48 13.56 -2.69
N ARG A 99 -12.13 12.57 -2.08
CA ARG A 99 -11.46 11.48 -1.37
C ARG A 99 -10.43 10.76 -2.26
N ALA A 100 -10.78 10.51 -3.52
CA ALA A 100 -9.90 9.89 -4.50
C ALA A 100 -8.66 10.75 -4.81
N ALA A 101 -8.83 12.07 -4.97
CA ALA A 101 -7.70 12.98 -5.18
C ALA A 101 -6.77 13.02 -3.94
N ALA A 102 -7.35 12.98 -2.73
CA ALA A 102 -6.60 12.87 -1.48
C ALA A 102 -5.74 11.61 -1.45
N GLU A 103 -6.34 10.48 -1.82
CA GLU A 103 -5.70 9.17 -1.82
C GLU A 103 -4.58 9.10 -2.85
N VAL A 104 -4.85 9.45 -4.11
CA VAL A 104 -3.82 9.50 -5.17
C VAL A 104 -2.65 10.40 -4.77
N SER A 105 -2.91 11.58 -4.21
CA SER A 105 -1.87 12.52 -3.78
C SER A 105 -1.06 11.95 -2.61
N GLY A 106 -1.73 11.38 -1.61
CA GLY A 106 -1.09 10.74 -0.47
C GLY A 106 -0.16 9.60 -0.88
N TRP A 107 -0.67 8.68 -1.70
CA TRP A 107 0.11 7.55 -2.21
C TRP A 107 1.30 8.01 -3.07
N ASN A 108 1.10 8.98 -3.97
CA ASN A 108 2.22 9.55 -4.75
C ASN A 108 3.31 10.13 -3.83
N MET A 109 2.93 10.82 -2.76
CA MET A 109 3.90 11.33 -1.78
C MET A 109 4.65 10.20 -1.06
N TYR A 110 3.98 9.08 -0.75
CA TYR A 110 4.64 7.90 -0.19
C TYR A 110 5.67 7.34 -1.16
N GLY A 111 5.29 7.20 -2.42
CA GLY A 111 6.18 6.79 -3.50
C GLY A 111 7.40 7.70 -3.66
N VAL A 112 7.21 9.01 -3.60
CA VAL A 112 8.32 9.97 -3.64
C VAL A 112 9.24 9.81 -2.42
N GLN A 113 8.67 9.73 -1.21
CA GLN A 113 9.44 9.59 0.02
C GLN A 113 10.20 8.25 0.08
N SER A 114 9.60 7.16 -0.40
CA SER A 114 10.16 5.81 -0.34
C SER A 114 11.46 5.69 -1.14
N ARG A 115 11.62 6.45 -2.23
CA ARG A 115 12.84 6.51 -3.06
C ARG A 115 14.13 6.67 -2.24
N SER A 116 14.07 7.47 -1.17
CA SER A 116 15.24 7.72 -0.31
C SER A 116 15.81 6.45 0.35
N TYR A 117 15.01 5.39 0.44
CA TYR A 117 15.36 4.10 1.01
C TYR A 117 15.65 3.02 -0.04
N ILE A 118 15.42 3.30 -1.34
CA ILE A 118 15.64 2.36 -2.44
C ILE A 118 17.10 2.44 -2.89
N LYS A 119 17.97 1.66 -2.23
CA LYS A 119 19.43 1.67 -2.46
C LYS A 119 20.06 0.30 -2.25
N ASP A 120 21.00 -0.04 -3.12
CA ASP A 120 21.92 -1.19 -3.00
C ASP A 120 21.19 -2.49 -2.63
N ALA A 121 20.33 -2.96 -3.54
CA ALA A 121 19.53 -4.17 -3.37
C ALA A 121 19.39 -4.90 -4.71
N GLY A 122 19.17 -6.21 -4.67
CA GLY A 122 19.00 -7.05 -5.85
C GLY A 122 17.57 -7.15 -6.35
N VAL A 123 16.58 -6.68 -5.57
CA VAL A 123 15.16 -6.66 -5.97
C VAL A 123 14.40 -5.58 -5.20
N PHE A 124 13.47 -4.94 -5.88
CA PHE A 124 12.46 -4.06 -5.28
C PHE A 124 11.09 -4.74 -5.34
N HIS A 125 10.64 -5.27 -4.20
CA HIS A 125 9.33 -5.88 -4.05
C HIS A 125 8.37 -4.84 -3.46
N VAL A 126 7.30 -4.50 -4.17
CA VAL A 126 6.42 -3.39 -3.80
C VAL A 126 4.96 -3.80 -3.88
N ARG A 127 4.16 -3.39 -2.89
CA ARG A 127 2.72 -3.52 -3.00
C ARG A 127 2.21 -2.67 -4.16
N SER A 128 1.28 -3.17 -4.95
CA SER A 128 0.60 -2.34 -5.94
C SER A 128 0.03 -1.05 -5.31
N GLY A 129 0.24 0.08 -5.96
CA GLY A 129 -0.06 1.42 -5.46
C GLY A 129 1.07 2.04 -4.62
N ALA A 130 1.95 1.25 -4.01
CA ALA A 130 3.09 1.73 -3.23
C ALA A 130 4.33 2.07 -4.09
N GLY A 131 4.30 1.69 -5.37
CA GLY A 131 5.33 1.96 -6.37
C GLY A 131 5.14 3.27 -7.13
N CYS A 132 4.00 3.93 -6.91
CA CYS A 132 3.65 5.21 -7.51
C CYS A 132 4.61 6.34 -7.08
N GLY A 133 4.32 7.59 -7.48
CA GLY A 133 5.24 8.69 -7.21
C GLY A 133 6.67 8.40 -7.68
N GLY A 134 6.83 7.61 -8.76
CA GLY A 134 8.08 7.20 -9.40
C GLY A 134 9.04 6.30 -8.61
N ALA A 135 8.57 5.55 -7.60
CA ALA A 135 9.44 4.65 -6.84
C ALA A 135 9.95 3.47 -7.68
N ILE A 136 9.09 2.90 -8.54
CA ILE A 136 9.44 1.79 -9.45
C ILE A 136 10.52 2.22 -10.45
N GLU A 137 10.36 3.37 -11.10
CA GLU A 137 11.32 3.91 -12.04
C GLU A 137 12.66 4.23 -11.36
N TYR A 138 12.60 4.71 -10.12
CA TYR A 138 13.80 4.99 -9.33
C TYR A 138 14.58 3.71 -8.99
N ALA A 139 13.88 2.61 -8.71
CA ALA A 139 14.48 1.28 -8.50
C ALA A 139 15.10 0.75 -9.79
N ARG A 140 14.39 0.83 -10.92
CA ARG A 140 14.89 0.39 -12.23
C ARG A 140 16.13 1.14 -12.69
N LYS A 141 16.18 2.47 -12.47
CA LYS A 141 17.38 3.28 -12.75
C LYS A 141 18.62 2.82 -11.95
N ARG A 142 18.45 1.97 -10.94
CA ARG A 142 19.51 1.35 -10.14
C ARG A 142 19.74 -0.12 -10.48
N GLY A 143 19.18 -0.59 -11.59
CA GLY A 143 19.30 -1.98 -12.03
C GLY A 143 18.52 -2.98 -11.17
N MET A 144 17.54 -2.52 -10.37
CA MET A 144 16.73 -3.42 -9.54
C MET A 144 15.55 -3.97 -10.37
N PRO A 145 15.41 -5.29 -10.51
CA PRO A 145 14.15 -5.88 -10.95
C PRO A 145 13.04 -5.60 -9.94
N VAL A 146 11.83 -5.46 -10.44
CA VAL A 146 10.66 -5.01 -9.69
C VAL A 146 9.60 -6.11 -9.64
N VAL A 147 9.27 -6.53 -8.42
CA VAL A 147 8.15 -7.43 -8.15
C VAL A 147 7.00 -6.60 -7.59
N VAL A 148 5.83 -6.64 -8.21
CA VAL A 148 4.63 -5.99 -7.70
C VAL A 148 3.72 -7.02 -7.06
N ASP A 149 3.41 -6.87 -5.78
CA ASP A 149 2.44 -7.70 -5.05
C ASP A 149 1.04 -7.09 -5.12
N HIS A 150 0.10 -7.87 -5.64
CA HIS A 150 -1.29 -7.47 -5.79
C HIS A 150 -2.25 -8.54 -5.26
N SER A 151 -3.20 -8.14 -4.41
CA SER A 151 -4.09 -9.06 -3.67
C SER A 151 -5.57 -8.80 -3.89
N ILE A 152 -5.92 -8.02 -4.92
CA ILE A 152 -7.31 -7.68 -5.26
C ILE A 152 -7.55 -8.07 -6.73
N ALA A 153 -8.79 -8.42 -7.09
CA ALA A 153 -9.10 -8.69 -8.50
C ALA A 153 -8.92 -7.44 -9.35
N HIS A 154 -8.68 -7.62 -10.65
CA HIS A 154 -8.57 -6.49 -11.58
C HIS A 154 -9.83 -5.59 -11.49
N PRO A 155 -9.72 -4.25 -11.56
CA PRO A 155 -10.86 -3.33 -11.42
C PRO A 155 -12.06 -3.66 -12.31
N LYS A 156 -11.84 -3.99 -13.58
CA LYS A 156 -12.92 -4.41 -14.48
C LYS A 156 -13.63 -5.70 -14.03
N GLU A 157 -12.90 -6.65 -13.42
CA GLU A 157 -13.54 -7.84 -12.85
C GLU A 157 -14.39 -7.48 -11.63
N MET A 158 -13.90 -6.60 -10.75
CA MET A 158 -14.70 -6.09 -9.64
C MET A 158 -15.97 -5.39 -10.15
N GLU A 159 -15.86 -4.58 -11.21
CA GLU A 159 -17.02 -3.93 -11.83
C GLU A 159 -18.03 -4.94 -12.37
N ARG A 160 -17.58 -5.96 -13.11
CA ARG A 160 -18.44 -7.04 -13.60
C ARG A 160 -19.16 -7.76 -12.45
N GLN A 161 -18.47 -8.07 -11.36
CA GLN A 161 -19.07 -8.73 -10.20
C GLN A 161 -20.08 -7.81 -9.48
N LEU A 162 -19.78 -6.52 -9.35
CA LEU A 162 -20.69 -5.54 -8.78
C LEU A 162 -21.97 -5.37 -9.63
N GLN A 163 -21.85 -5.39 -10.96
CA GLN A 163 -23.00 -5.34 -11.87
C GLN A 163 -23.87 -6.61 -11.76
N LYS A 164 -23.23 -7.79 -11.68
CA LYS A 164 -23.93 -9.07 -11.45
C LYS A 164 -24.66 -9.12 -10.11
N ALA A 165 -24.09 -8.54 -9.05
CA ALA A 165 -24.73 -8.49 -7.74
C ALA A 165 -25.92 -7.50 -7.74
N ALA A 166 -25.75 -6.31 -8.30
CA ALA A 166 -26.80 -5.30 -8.37
C ALA A 166 -28.04 -5.77 -9.17
N THR A 167 -27.84 -6.60 -10.19
CA THR A 167 -28.92 -7.19 -11.00
C THR A 167 -29.66 -8.34 -10.30
N ARG A 168 -29.05 -8.98 -9.28
CA ARG A 168 -29.68 -10.08 -8.52
C ARG A 168 -30.53 -9.61 -7.35
N ASP A 169 -30.09 -8.56 -6.65
CA ASP A 169 -30.68 -8.17 -5.37
C ASP A 169 -31.46 -6.84 -5.43
N GLY A 170 -31.61 -6.22 -6.61
CA GLY A 170 -32.32 -4.94 -6.79
C GLY A 170 -31.67 -3.74 -6.09
N ALA A 171 -30.56 -3.93 -5.38
CA ALA A 171 -29.79 -2.91 -4.67
C ALA A 171 -28.91 -2.11 -5.64
N VAL A 172 -29.55 -1.33 -6.50
CA VAL A 172 -28.90 -0.24 -7.23
C VAL A 172 -28.92 0.96 -6.29
N ASN A 173 -27.75 1.49 -5.92
CA ASN A 173 -27.51 2.68 -5.06
C ASN A 173 -27.06 2.42 -3.61
N ASP A 174 -25.96 1.68 -3.42
CA ASP A 174 -25.20 1.80 -2.16
C ASP A 174 -24.11 2.90 -2.26
N PRO A 175 -24.26 4.03 -1.57
CA PRO A 175 -23.27 5.11 -1.51
C PRO A 175 -21.99 4.75 -0.72
N TYR A 176 -21.92 3.56 -0.09
CA TYR A 176 -20.75 3.07 0.64
C TYR A 176 -19.80 2.19 -0.20
N ARG A 177 -19.91 2.21 -1.53
CA ARG A 177 -18.92 1.60 -2.45
C ARG A 177 -17.54 2.22 -2.26
N LEU A 178 -16.77 1.68 -1.32
CA LEU A 178 -15.36 1.97 -1.09
C LEU A 178 -14.60 1.71 -2.39
N THR A 179 -13.96 2.75 -2.93
CA THR A 179 -13.18 2.77 -4.17
C THR A 179 -13.89 2.14 -5.36
N HIS A 180 -14.78 2.89 -6.03
CA HIS A 180 -15.39 2.42 -7.28
C HIS A 180 -14.28 1.95 -8.23
N PRO A 181 -14.45 0.86 -9.00
CA PRO A 181 -13.45 0.43 -9.97
C PRO A 181 -12.98 1.52 -10.96
N ALA A 182 -13.82 2.54 -11.15
CA ALA A 182 -13.54 3.74 -11.97
C ALA A 182 -12.77 4.84 -11.22
N ASP A 183 -12.46 4.67 -9.93
CA ASP A 183 -11.72 5.66 -9.17
C ASP A 183 -10.29 5.75 -9.67
N LYS A 184 -9.78 6.99 -9.79
CA LYS A 184 -8.41 7.29 -10.24
C LYS A 184 -7.32 6.62 -9.41
N PHE A 185 -7.64 6.16 -8.20
CA PHE A 185 -6.72 5.36 -7.40
C PHE A 185 -6.35 4.04 -8.09
N TRP A 186 -7.31 3.38 -8.77
CA TRP A 186 -7.05 2.15 -9.49
C TRP A 186 -6.12 2.35 -10.68
N GLU A 187 -6.14 3.52 -11.34
CA GLU A 187 -5.15 3.83 -12.37
C GLU A 187 -3.72 3.82 -11.80
N VAL A 188 -3.53 4.32 -10.58
CA VAL A 188 -2.22 4.32 -9.91
C VAL A 188 -1.79 2.88 -9.60
N VAL A 189 -2.71 2.08 -9.07
CA VAL A 189 -2.47 0.67 -8.75
C VAL A 189 -2.11 -0.13 -10.01
N LEU A 190 -2.89 0.01 -11.08
CA LEU A 190 -2.65 -0.70 -12.35
C LEU A 190 -1.37 -0.23 -13.05
N LYS A 191 -1.03 1.06 -12.95
CA LYS A 191 0.26 1.58 -13.43
C LYS A 191 1.44 0.91 -12.77
N ASP A 192 1.37 0.60 -11.48
CA ASP A 192 2.42 -0.18 -10.82
C ASP A 192 2.46 -1.60 -11.40
N CYS A 193 1.31 -2.28 -11.51
CA CYS A 193 1.24 -3.64 -12.05
C CYS A 193 1.79 -3.74 -13.49
N MET A 194 1.46 -2.79 -14.38
CA MET A 194 1.98 -2.75 -15.75
C MET A 194 3.50 -2.52 -15.80
N LYS A 195 4.03 -1.84 -14.79
CA LYS A 195 5.46 -1.60 -14.64
C LYS A 195 6.14 -2.71 -13.85
N ALA A 196 5.50 -3.82 -13.51
CA ALA A 196 6.19 -4.92 -12.85
C ALA A 196 7.09 -5.66 -13.84
N ASP A 197 8.23 -6.20 -13.38
CA ASP A 197 8.92 -7.27 -14.12
C ASP A 197 8.28 -8.62 -13.79
N ILE A 198 7.77 -8.76 -12.56
CA ILE A 198 6.93 -9.88 -12.11
C ILE A 198 5.73 -9.33 -11.35
N LEU A 199 4.52 -9.66 -11.78
CA LEU A 199 3.29 -9.42 -11.04
C LEU A 199 2.98 -10.64 -10.17
N LEU A 200 3.15 -10.50 -8.86
CA LEU A 200 2.81 -11.52 -7.87
C LEU A 200 1.37 -11.32 -7.40
N VAL A 201 0.57 -12.38 -7.47
CA VAL A 201 -0.84 -12.37 -7.04
C VAL A 201 -1.10 -13.43 -5.98
N ASN A 202 -2.08 -13.18 -5.11
CA ASN A 202 -2.34 -14.01 -3.94
C ASN A 202 -3.22 -15.24 -4.19
N SER A 203 -3.81 -15.38 -5.38
CA SER A 203 -4.74 -16.48 -5.70
C SER A 203 -4.90 -16.65 -7.21
N ASP A 204 -5.34 -17.83 -7.63
CA ASP A 204 -5.68 -18.10 -9.03
C ASP A 204 -6.84 -17.22 -9.50
N TYR A 205 -7.81 -16.90 -8.65
CA TYR A 205 -8.89 -15.99 -9.02
C TYR A 205 -8.36 -14.60 -9.40
N VAL A 206 -7.49 -14.02 -8.58
CA VAL A 206 -6.86 -12.73 -8.90
C VAL A 206 -6.01 -12.86 -10.16
N LYS A 207 -5.21 -13.93 -10.29
CA LYS A 207 -4.43 -14.21 -11.51
C LYS A 207 -5.30 -14.18 -12.76
N GLN A 208 -6.39 -14.95 -12.78
CA GLN A 208 -7.29 -15.05 -13.94
C GLN A 208 -7.95 -13.70 -14.26
N SER A 209 -8.26 -12.89 -13.24
CA SER A 209 -8.81 -11.55 -13.46
C SER A 209 -7.84 -10.59 -14.17
N PHE A 210 -6.53 -10.77 -13.99
CA PHE A 210 -5.50 -9.99 -14.67
C PHE A 210 -5.17 -10.56 -16.06
N VAL A 211 -5.05 -11.89 -16.18
CA VAL A 211 -4.84 -12.56 -17.48
C VAL A 211 -5.96 -12.24 -18.47
N GLY A 212 -7.22 -12.25 -18.01
CA GLY A 212 -8.37 -11.87 -18.82
C GLY A 212 -8.36 -10.41 -19.31
N GLU A 213 -7.46 -9.58 -18.79
CA GLU A 213 -7.29 -8.17 -19.15
C GLU A 213 -5.95 -7.89 -19.83
N GLY A 214 -5.18 -8.94 -20.17
CA GLY A 214 -3.98 -8.84 -21.01
C GLY A 214 -2.64 -8.72 -20.27
N TYR A 215 -2.56 -9.18 -19.02
CA TYR A 215 -1.31 -9.28 -18.24
C TYR A 215 -0.55 -10.58 -18.48
#